data_AF-R5KN53-F1
#
_entry.id   AF-R5KN53-F1
#
_cell.length_a   1.000
_cell.length_b   1.000
_cell.length_c   1.000
_cell.angle_alpha   90.00
_cell.angle_beta   90.00
_cell.angle_gamma   90.00
#
_symmetry.space_group_name_H-M   'P 1'
#
loop_
_entity.id
_entity.type
_entity.pdbx_description
1 polymer ?
#
loop_
_entity_poly.entity_id
_entity_poly.type
_entity_poly.pdbx_seq_one_letter_code
_entity_poly.pdbx_strand_id
1 'polypeptide(L)'
;MKISTICKYVDQPMILNKLDQKMPLLLIGAGSAYGIADSFRKSDEKKHKNLKNAIVISSTIGASLLGTRGLKIGGKKIFNGLMERVPFTELQKVQTEAVEKYLEKTKIKDANIIKALETAKLKELSPKQIDILIGNLPKSPEKDELFSVILPEKKNLNSKEIFSEIKRLSLLGLIPVAGGVAGGIIADKTTHTDSKKQTANKVKEGLYQYLANIFLCNVGAGTALFLSERLEKAGKIKPLTPMKKLAVILTGITATGIIGGSYIANYVSKKCINPMFGESGKNKIYGERKPEALDIALHADDIATAGILSGFKWIEPALPFMYFISGYRAGIGYRNGENKMHSHKM
;
A
#
# COMPACT_ATOMS: atom_id res chain seq x y z
N MET A 1 -22.27 -13.44 -12.87
CA MET A 1 -21.98 -12.76 -11.59
C MET A 1 -21.58 -11.33 -11.92
N LYS A 2 -22.22 -10.31 -11.33
CA LYS A 2 -21.98 -8.90 -11.70
C LYS A 2 -20.65 -8.41 -11.10
N ILE A 3 -19.89 -7.59 -11.84
CA ILE A 3 -18.61 -7.01 -11.36
C ILE A 3 -18.82 -6.24 -10.05
N SER A 4 -19.93 -5.52 -9.93
CA SER A 4 -20.32 -4.79 -8.70
C SER A 4 -20.41 -5.69 -7.47
N THR A 5 -20.90 -6.92 -7.64
CA THR A 5 -21.05 -7.91 -6.57
C THR A 5 -19.71 -8.44 -6.10
N ILE A 6 -18.77 -8.63 -7.03
CA ILE A 6 -17.39 -9.00 -6.71
C ILE A 6 -16.71 -7.89 -5.93
N CYS A 7 -16.83 -6.64 -6.39
CA CYS A 7 -16.26 -5.50 -5.66
C CYS A 7 -16.83 -5.41 -4.22
N LYS A 8 -18.16 -5.53 -4.08
CA LYS A 8 -18.82 -5.56 -2.77
C LYS A 8 -18.37 -6.74 -1.91
N TYR A 9 -18.15 -7.91 -2.50
CA TYR A 9 -17.66 -9.08 -1.79
C TYR A 9 -16.28 -8.86 -1.18
N VAL A 10 -15.33 -8.33 -1.95
CA VAL A 10 -13.94 -8.12 -1.51
C VAL A 10 -13.84 -6.97 -0.51
N ASP A 11 -14.71 -5.96 -0.62
CA ASP A 11 -14.77 -4.81 0.31
C ASP A 11 -15.59 -5.07 1.59
N GLN A 12 -16.07 -6.30 1.82
CA GLN A 12 -16.78 -6.64 3.04
C GLN A 12 -15.88 -6.49 4.29
N PRO A 13 -16.34 -5.83 5.36
CA PRO A 13 -15.54 -5.67 6.57
C PRO A 13 -14.97 -6.98 7.13
N MET A 14 -15.72 -8.08 7.04
CA MET A 14 -15.25 -9.41 7.45
C MET A 14 -14.08 -9.93 6.62
N ILE A 15 -14.11 -9.73 5.29
CA ILE A 15 -13.02 -10.09 4.40
C ILE A 15 -11.79 -9.21 4.69
N LEU A 16 -11.99 -7.91 4.84
CA LEU A 16 -10.92 -6.95 5.17
C LEU A 16 -10.24 -7.32 6.50
N ASN A 17 -11.03 -7.67 7.51
CA ASN A 17 -10.52 -8.08 8.82
C ASN A 17 -9.68 -9.35 8.73
N LYS A 18 -10.17 -10.38 8.02
CA LYS A 18 -9.42 -11.63 7.79
C LYS A 18 -8.12 -11.36 7.04
N LEU A 19 -8.15 -10.48 6.04
CA LEU A 19 -6.95 -10.11 5.28
C LEU A 19 -5.92 -9.40 6.18
N ASP A 20 -6.33 -8.43 6.99
CA ASP A 20 -5.45 -7.76 7.95
C ASP A 20 -4.85 -8.72 8.99
N GLN A 21 -5.65 -9.67 9.49
CA GLN A 21 -5.18 -10.70 10.42
C GLN A 21 -4.13 -11.63 9.79
N LYS A 22 -4.33 -12.01 8.52
CA LYS A 22 -3.40 -12.88 7.77
C LYS A 22 -2.19 -12.14 7.20
N MET A 23 -2.20 -10.81 7.19
CA MET A 23 -1.15 -9.99 6.59
C MET A 23 0.28 -10.30 7.09
N PRO A 24 0.53 -10.52 8.40
CA PRO A 24 1.86 -10.93 8.87
C PRO A 24 2.34 -12.24 8.23
N LEU A 25 1.46 -13.23 8.11
CA LEU A 25 1.79 -14.52 7.51
C LEU A 25 2.05 -14.38 6.00
N LEU A 26 1.24 -13.57 5.32
CA LEU A 26 1.43 -13.28 3.89
C LEU A 26 2.76 -12.56 3.63
N LEU A 27 3.10 -11.58 4.47
CA LEU A 27 4.38 -10.87 4.42
C LEU A 27 5.57 -11.81 4.64
N ILE A 28 5.50 -12.68 5.64
CA ILE A 28 6.55 -13.67 5.92
C ILE A 28 6.69 -14.64 4.74
N GLY A 29 5.58 -15.20 4.25
CA GLY A 29 5.58 -16.17 3.16
C GLY A 29 6.14 -15.57 1.87
N ALA A 30 5.62 -14.42 1.45
CA ALA A 30 6.08 -13.76 0.22
C ALA A 30 7.48 -13.18 0.35
N GLY A 31 7.83 -12.60 1.50
CA GLY A 31 9.18 -12.13 1.76
C GLY A 31 10.20 -13.25 1.69
N SER A 32 9.88 -14.41 2.29
CA SER A 32 10.73 -15.61 2.21
C SER A 32 10.86 -16.12 0.77
N ALA A 33 9.75 -16.25 0.04
CA ALA A 33 9.76 -16.68 -1.36
C ALA A 33 10.57 -15.72 -2.25
N TYR A 34 10.40 -14.41 -2.07
CA TYR A 34 11.13 -13.39 -2.81
C TYR A 34 12.62 -13.40 -2.47
N GLY A 35 12.98 -13.50 -1.19
CA GLY A 35 14.37 -13.61 -0.75
C GLY A 35 15.07 -14.85 -1.29
N ILE A 36 14.37 -15.98 -1.33
CA ILE A 36 14.86 -17.22 -1.94
C ILE A 36 15.08 -17.03 -3.45
N ALA A 37 14.07 -16.51 -4.16
CA ALA A 37 14.16 -16.26 -5.60
C ALA A 37 15.31 -15.29 -5.95
N ASP A 38 15.49 -14.23 -5.15
CA ASP A 38 16.60 -13.30 -5.31
C ASP A 38 17.95 -13.96 -5.02
N SER A 39 18.05 -14.77 -3.96
CA SER A 39 19.26 -15.55 -3.65
C SER A 39 19.67 -16.49 -4.79
N PHE A 40 18.72 -17.04 -5.56
CA PHE A 40 19.00 -17.88 -6.74
C PHE A 40 19.29 -17.10 -8.03
N ARG A 41 19.04 -15.78 -8.10
CA ARG A 41 19.50 -14.95 -9.21
C ARG A 41 21.04 -14.85 -9.18
N LYS A 42 21.68 -15.23 -10.30
CA LYS A 42 23.15 -15.23 -10.49
C LYS A 42 23.75 -13.88 -10.07
N SER A 43 24.56 -13.90 -9.02
CA SER A 43 25.38 -12.79 -8.52
C SER A 43 26.65 -13.37 -7.88
N ASP A 44 27.77 -12.69 -8.08
CA ASP A 44 29.12 -13.15 -7.70
C ASP A 44 29.37 -13.14 -6.18
N GLU A 45 28.53 -12.46 -5.39
CA GLU A 45 28.60 -12.44 -3.92
C GLU A 45 27.67 -13.51 -3.30
N LYS A 46 28.03 -14.79 -3.41
CA LYS A 46 27.27 -15.88 -2.76
C LYS A 46 27.45 -15.92 -1.24
N LYS A 47 28.59 -15.45 -0.71
CA LYS A 47 28.91 -15.57 0.71
C LYS A 47 28.05 -14.57 1.51
N HIS A 48 27.22 -15.07 2.42
CA HIS A 48 26.33 -14.31 3.29
C HIS A 48 25.06 -13.68 2.68
N LYS A 49 24.78 -13.86 1.39
CA LYS A 49 23.57 -13.30 0.73
C LYS A 49 22.26 -13.70 1.42
N ASN A 50 22.14 -14.96 1.83
CA ASN A 50 20.94 -15.44 2.54
C ASN A 50 20.74 -14.77 3.90
N LEU A 51 21.83 -14.56 4.64
CA LEU A 51 21.77 -13.87 5.94
C LEU A 51 21.41 -12.39 5.76
N LYS A 52 22.01 -11.72 4.76
CA LYS A 52 21.65 -10.34 4.44
C LYS A 52 20.18 -10.20 4.06
N ASN A 53 19.71 -11.07 3.16
CA ASN A 53 18.31 -11.11 2.74
C ASN A 53 17.38 -11.35 3.93
N ALA A 54 17.70 -12.30 4.81
CA ALA A 54 16.90 -12.57 6.00
C ALA A 54 16.80 -11.34 6.93
N ILE A 55 17.91 -10.64 7.18
CA ILE A 55 17.93 -9.42 8.02
C ILE A 55 17.12 -8.30 7.36
N VAL A 56 17.28 -8.06 6.06
CA VAL A 56 16.53 -7.03 5.33
C VAL A 56 15.03 -7.33 5.30
N ILE A 57 14.66 -8.57 4.99
CA ILE A 57 13.26 -9.01 4.93
C ILE A 57 12.61 -8.87 6.31
N SER A 58 13.23 -9.40 7.36
CA SER A 58 12.69 -9.32 8.72
C SER A 58 12.58 -7.87 9.22
N SER A 59 13.58 -7.02 8.94
CA SER A 59 13.54 -5.59 9.29
C SER A 59 12.43 -4.85 8.55
N THR A 60 12.25 -5.14 7.25
CA THR A 60 11.20 -4.53 6.44
C THR A 60 9.81 -4.96 6.91
N ILE A 61 9.60 -6.26 7.15
CA ILE A 61 8.34 -6.79 7.68
C ILE A 61 8.05 -6.21 9.06
N GLY A 62 9.05 -6.18 9.95
CA GLY A 62 8.92 -5.59 11.28
C GLY A 62 8.49 -4.13 11.22
N ALA A 63 9.14 -3.34 10.36
CA ALA A 63 8.77 -1.95 10.13
C ALA A 63 7.34 -1.80 9.55
N SER A 64 6.98 -2.57 8.52
CA SER A 64 5.62 -2.59 7.95
C SER A 64 4.56 -2.88 9.03
N LEU A 65 4.80 -3.90 9.86
CA LEU A 65 3.86 -4.28 10.92
C LEU A 65 3.79 -3.21 12.01
N LEU A 66 4.93 -2.65 12.44
CA LEU A 66 4.94 -1.56 13.42
C LEU A 66 4.23 -0.31 12.92
N GLY A 67 4.47 0.11 11.67
CA GLY A 67 3.79 1.26 11.08
C GLY A 67 2.27 1.10 10.99
N THR A 68 1.80 -0.13 10.78
CA THR A 68 0.38 -0.42 10.57
C THR A 68 -0.36 -0.81 11.85
N ARG A 69 0.33 -1.38 12.84
CA ARG A 69 -0.25 -1.86 14.12
C ARG A 69 0.05 -0.94 15.29
N GLY A 70 1.05 -0.08 15.17
CA GLY A 70 1.57 0.67 16.31
C GLY A 70 2.38 -0.24 17.23
N LEU A 71 2.75 0.31 18.38
CA LEU A 71 3.48 -0.41 19.42
C LEU A 71 2.79 -0.25 20.77
N LYS A 72 2.60 -1.37 21.46
CA LYS A 72 2.06 -1.42 22.82
C LYS A 72 3.02 -2.21 23.71
N ILE A 73 3.49 -1.60 24.80
CA ILE A 73 4.42 -2.22 25.75
C ILE A 73 3.77 -2.16 27.13
N GLY A 74 3.68 -3.29 27.83
CA GLY A 74 3.14 -3.37 29.19
C GLY A 74 1.72 -2.80 29.32
N GLY A 75 0.87 -2.97 28.30
CA GLY A 75 -0.48 -2.41 28.30
C GLY A 75 -0.58 -0.95 27.86
N LYS A 76 0.52 -0.19 27.80
CA LYS A 76 0.55 1.22 27.37
C LYS A 76 0.81 1.33 25.87
N LYS A 77 -0.03 2.10 25.16
CA LYS A 77 0.17 2.43 23.74
C LYS A 77 1.31 3.45 23.65
N ILE A 78 2.39 3.09 22.98
CA ILE A 78 3.56 3.96 22.75
C ILE A 78 3.31 4.87 21.55
N PHE A 79 2.80 4.30 20.46
CA PHE A 79 2.27 5.05 19.33
C PHE A 79 1.16 4.25 18.64
N ASN A 80 0.25 4.96 18.00
CA ASN A 80 -0.85 4.35 17.24
C ASN A 80 -0.36 3.90 15.87
N GLY A 81 -0.87 2.75 15.40
CA GLY A 81 -0.70 2.36 14.01
C GLY A 81 -1.40 3.35 13.08
N LEU A 82 -0.91 3.44 11.84
CA LEU A 82 -1.47 4.33 10.82
C LEU A 82 -2.70 3.74 10.12
N MET A 83 -3.03 2.47 10.41
CA MET A 83 -4.22 1.79 9.91
C MET A 83 -5.26 1.63 11.01
N GLU A 84 -6.51 1.93 10.67
CA GLU A 84 -7.65 1.63 11.54
C GLU A 84 -7.88 0.13 11.58
N ARG A 85 -8.07 -0.40 12.79
CA ARG A 85 -8.28 -1.83 13.03
C ARG A 85 -9.44 -1.99 13.97
N VAL A 86 -10.45 -2.71 13.53
CA VAL A 86 -11.56 -3.16 14.37
C VAL A 86 -11.29 -4.61 14.75
N PRO A 87 -11.25 -4.98 16.04
CA PRO A 87 -11.21 -6.39 16.44
C PRO A 87 -12.38 -7.18 15.83
N PHE A 88 -12.13 -8.44 15.47
CA PHE A 88 -13.16 -9.28 14.83
C PHE A 88 -14.43 -9.40 15.69
N THR A 89 -14.28 -9.53 17.01
CA THR A 89 -15.38 -9.64 17.97
C THR A 89 -16.22 -8.36 18.05
N GLU A 90 -15.57 -7.19 17.99
CA GLU A 90 -16.24 -5.89 17.94
C GLU A 90 -16.97 -5.73 16.60
N LEU A 91 -16.36 -6.15 15.51
CA LEU A 91 -16.99 -6.13 14.19
C LEU A 91 -18.25 -7.03 14.14
N GLN A 92 -18.19 -8.24 14.70
CA GLN A 92 -19.34 -9.14 14.80
C GLN A 92 -20.45 -8.52 15.66
N LYS A 93 -20.10 -7.88 16.78
CA LYS A 93 -21.07 -7.19 17.63
C LYS A 93 -21.81 -6.09 16.86
N VAL A 94 -21.07 -5.20 16.21
CA VAL A 94 -21.68 -4.08 15.44
C VAL A 94 -22.53 -4.60 14.28
N GLN A 95 -22.09 -5.66 13.59
CA GLN A 95 -22.89 -6.29 12.53
C GLN A 95 -24.15 -6.98 13.07
N THR A 96 -24.05 -7.63 14.22
CA THR A 96 -25.18 -8.28 14.90
C THR A 96 -26.24 -7.26 15.28
N GLU A 97 -25.84 -6.19 15.96
CA GLU A 97 -26.73 -5.08 16.34
C GLU A 97 -27.41 -4.44 15.12
N ALA A 98 -26.66 -4.22 14.03
CA ALA A 98 -27.22 -3.64 12.80
C ALA A 98 -28.26 -4.56 12.14
N VAL A 99 -28.00 -5.86 12.10
CA VAL A 99 -28.93 -6.85 11.53
C VAL A 99 -30.19 -6.98 12.39
N GLU A 100 -30.05 -7.07 13.72
CA GLU A 100 -31.18 -7.21 14.63
C GLU A 100 -32.09 -5.99 14.58
N LYS A 101 -31.51 -4.78 14.65
CA LYS A 101 -32.23 -3.52 14.49
C LYS A 101 -32.99 -3.45 13.16
N TYR A 102 -32.39 -3.96 12.07
CA TYR A 102 -33.05 -3.99 10.77
C TYR A 102 -34.23 -4.97 10.73
N LEU A 103 -34.05 -6.18 11.28
CA LEU A 103 -35.10 -7.21 11.33
C LEU A 103 -36.30 -6.77 12.18
N GLU A 104 -36.05 -6.13 13.33
CA GLU A 104 -37.10 -5.59 14.21
C GLU A 104 -37.97 -4.55 13.51
N LYS A 105 -37.35 -3.65 12.73
CA LYS A 105 -38.05 -2.54 12.06
C LYS A 105 -38.80 -2.96 10.79
N THR A 106 -38.25 -3.88 10.01
CA THR A 106 -38.75 -4.14 8.64
C THR A 106 -39.67 -5.35 8.50
N LYS A 107 -39.78 -6.20 9.54
CA LYS A 107 -40.67 -7.39 9.58
C LYS A 107 -40.56 -8.29 8.34
N ILE A 108 -39.35 -8.44 7.78
CA ILE A 108 -39.10 -9.30 6.62
C ILE A 108 -39.40 -10.76 6.96
N LYS A 109 -40.08 -11.45 6.05
CA LYS A 109 -40.45 -12.89 6.19
C LYS A 109 -39.73 -13.82 5.22
N ASP A 110 -39.02 -13.29 4.23
CA ASP A 110 -38.30 -14.11 3.25
C ASP A 110 -37.14 -14.87 3.92
N ALA A 111 -37.23 -16.20 3.94
CA ALA A 111 -36.26 -17.06 4.61
C ALA A 111 -34.85 -16.97 4.00
N ASN A 112 -34.72 -16.70 2.70
CA ASN A 112 -33.43 -16.55 2.04
C ASN A 112 -32.77 -15.22 2.43
N ILE A 113 -33.56 -14.14 2.54
CA ILE A 113 -33.09 -12.84 3.04
C ILE A 113 -32.68 -12.95 4.50
N ILE A 114 -33.51 -13.56 5.36
CA ILE A 114 -33.19 -13.78 6.78
C ILE A 114 -31.90 -14.59 6.92
N LYS A 115 -31.75 -15.69 6.18
CA LYS A 115 -30.53 -16.51 6.21
C LYS A 115 -29.28 -15.74 5.78
N ALA A 116 -29.40 -14.86 4.79
CA ALA A 116 -28.32 -13.98 4.38
C ALA A 116 -27.96 -12.98 5.49
N LEU A 117 -28.95 -12.35 6.12
CA LEU A 117 -28.76 -11.41 7.23
C LEU A 117 -28.13 -12.09 8.46
N GLU A 118 -28.60 -13.27 8.86
CA GLU A 118 -28.00 -14.05 9.94
C GLU A 118 -26.55 -14.47 9.61
N THR A 119 -26.25 -14.75 8.34
CA THR A 119 -24.87 -14.99 7.91
C THR A 119 -23.99 -13.76 8.15
N ALA A 120 -24.49 -12.56 7.84
CA ALA A 120 -23.75 -11.31 7.99
C ALA A 120 -23.37 -11.00 9.44
N LYS A 121 -24.08 -11.54 10.44
CA LYS A 121 -23.72 -11.39 11.86
C LYS A 121 -22.41 -12.12 12.21
N LEU A 122 -22.20 -13.28 11.58
CA LEU A 122 -21.17 -14.23 12.00
C LEU A 122 -19.96 -14.26 11.06
N LYS A 123 -20.18 -14.09 9.75
CA LYS A 123 -19.15 -14.27 8.71
C LYS A 123 -19.44 -13.47 7.44
N GLU A 124 -18.53 -13.55 6.48
CA GLU A 124 -18.69 -12.97 5.15
C GLU A 124 -19.90 -13.53 4.39
N LEU A 125 -20.56 -12.65 3.66
CA LEU A 125 -21.61 -12.99 2.70
C LEU A 125 -20.97 -13.54 1.43
N SER A 126 -21.57 -14.59 0.87
CA SER A 126 -21.23 -15.04 -0.48
C SER A 126 -21.73 -14.06 -1.55
N PRO A 127 -21.15 -14.05 -2.77
CA PRO A 127 -21.64 -13.20 -3.86
C PRO A 127 -23.13 -13.38 -4.16
N LYS A 128 -23.66 -14.61 -4.05
CA LYS A 128 -25.10 -14.88 -4.22
C LYS A 128 -25.95 -14.19 -3.14
N GLN A 129 -25.51 -14.24 -1.88
CA GLN A 129 -26.21 -13.56 -0.79
C GLN A 129 -26.16 -12.04 -0.93
N ILE A 130 -25.04 -11.49 -1.40
CA ILE A 130 -24.92 -10.06 -1.71
C ILE A 130 -25.93 -9.67 -2.80
N ASP A 131 -26.03 -10.45 -3.88
CA ASP A 131 -27.00 -10.19 -4.96
C ASP A 131 -28.45 -10.22 -4.44
N ILE A 132 -28.78 -11.19 -3.57
CA ILE A 132 -30.10 -11.28 -2.92
C ILE A 132 -30.39 -10.04 -2.09
N LEU A 133 -29.46 -9.62 -1.22
CA LEU A 133 -29.67 -8.47 -0.35
C LEU A 133 -29.76 -7.15 -1.14
N ILE A 134 -28.90 -6.96 -2.14
CA ILE A 134 -28.92 -5.73 -2.96
C ILE A 134 -30.20 -5.66 -3.79
N GLY A 135 -30.58 -6.76 -4.44
CA GLY A 135 -31.71 -6.83 -5.37
C GLY A 135 -33.08 -6.84 -4.71
N ASN A 136 -33.21 -7.45 -3.53
CA ASN A 136 -34.53 -7.75 -2.95
C ASN A 136 -34.89 -6.89 -1.74
N LEU A 137 -33.93 -6.21 -1.10
CA LEU A 137 -34.25 -5.28 -0.01
C LEU A 137 -34.77 -3.95 -0.58
N PRO A 138 -35.91 -3.42 -0.09
CA PRO A 138 -36.45 -2.14 -0.52
C PRO A 138 -35.49 -1.01 -0.16
N LYS A 139 -35.44 0.05 -0.98
CA LYS A 139 -34.69 1.26 -0.62
C LYS A 139 -35.38 1.91 0.58
N SER A 140 -34.67 2.03 1.69
CA SER A 140 -35.16 2.67 2.91
C SER A 140 -33.99 3.16 3.77
N PRO A 141 -34.22 4.13 4.68
CA PRO A 141 -33.20 4.57 5.63
C PRO A 141 -32.61 3.41 6.45
N GLU A 142 -33.43 2.41 6.79
CA GLU A 142 -33.01 1.22 7.53
C GLU A 142 -32.07 0.34 6.70
N LYS A 143 -32.33 0.20 5.39
CA LYS A 143 -31.42 -0.52 4.49
C LYS A 143 -30.08 0.20 4.39
N ASP A 144 -30.09 1.52 4.28
CA ASP A 144 -28.86 2.32 4.17
C ASP A 144 -28.05 2.25 5.48
N GLU A 145 -28.72 2.30 6.63
CA GLU A 145 -28.11 2.09 7.95
C GLU A 145 -27.47 0.69 8.06
N LEU A 146 -28.20 -0.37 7.70
CA LEU A 146 -27.68 -1.74 7.68
C LEU A 146 -26.48 -1.86 6.74
N PHE A 147 -26.60 -1.38 5.50
CA PHE A 147 -25.58 -1.52 4.49
C PHE A 147 -24.34 -0.69 4.79
N SER A 148 -24.47 0.43 5.52
CA SER A 148 -23.31 1.19 6.02
C SER A 148 -22.37 0.33 6.90
N VAL A 149 -22.91 -0.73 7.52
CA VAL A 149 -22.18 -1.65 8.39
C VAL A 149 -21.77 -2.92 7.66
N ILE A 150 -22.70 -3.62 6.98
CA ILE A 150 -22.41 -4.95 6.41
C ILE A 150 -21.86 -4.92 4.97
N LEU A 151 -22.23 -3.91 4.19
CA LEU A 151 -21.87 -3.76 2.77
C LEU A 151 -21.57 -2.28 2.42
N PRO A 152 -20.66 -1.63 3.15
CA PRO A 152 -20.50 -0.18 3.11
C PRO A 152 -20.31 0.35 1.70
N GLU A 153 -20.88 1.51 1.43
CA GLU A 153 -20.66 2.20 0.17
C GLU A 153 -19.26 2.82 0.11
N LYS A 154 -18.85 3.14 -1.13
CA LYS A 154 -17.60 3.83 -1.39
C LYS A 154 -17.71 5.24 -0.83
N LYS A 155 -16.83 5.59 0.10
CA LYS A 155 -16.74 6.96 0.61
C LYS A 155 -16.05 7.81 -0.47
N ASN A 156 -16.74 8.80 -1.02
CA ASN A 156 -16.07 9.84 -1.83
C ASN A 156 -15.33 10.75 -0.84
N LEU A 157 -14.00 10.71 -0.86
CA LEU A 157 -13.18 11.59 -0.02
C LEU A 157 -13.27 13.02 -0.52
N ASN A 158 -13.43 13.98 0.38
CA ASN A 158 -13.32 15.39 0.04
C ASN A 158 -11.84 15.86 0.00
N SER A 159 -11.57 17.04 -0.56
CA SER A 159 -10.20 17.58 -0.67
C SER A 159 -9.36 17.56 0.62
N LYS A 160 -9.92 17.85 1.81
CA LYS A 160 -9.17 17.81 3.08
C LYS A 160 -8.84 16.38 3.48
N GLU A 161 -9.78 15.47 3.29
CA GLU A 161 -9.60 14.04 3.55
C GLU A 161 -8.55 13.46 2.58
N ILE A 162 -8.56 13.85 1.30
CA ILE A 162 -7.56 13.45 0.29
C ILE A 162 -6.13 13.79 0.76
N PHE A 163 -5.88 15.02 1.23
CA PHE A 163 -4.53 15.41 1.67
C PHE A 163 -4.10 14.74 2.98
N SER A 164 -5.02 14.55 3.93
CA SER A 164 -4.75 13.78 5.15
C SER A 164 -4.40 12.33 4.81
N GLU A 165 -5.11 11.75 3.84
CA GLU A 165 -4.90 10.39 3.38
C GLU A 165 -3.56 10.24 2.64
N ILE A 166 -3.19 11.20 1.78
CA ILE A 166 -1.86 11.25 1.15
C ILE A 166 -0.77 11.22 2.21
N LYS A 167 -0.87 12.06 3.25
CA LYS A 167 0.12 12.11 4.34
C LYS A 167 0.23 10.75 5.04
N ARG A 168 -0.91 10.13 5.36
CA ARG A 168 -1.00 8.82 6.01
C ARG A 168 -0.35 7.73 5.16
N LEU A 169 -0.71 7.65 3.88
CA LEU A 169 -0.17 6.70 2.92
C LEU A 169 1.33 6.89 2.69
N SER A 170 1.78 8.13 2.59
CA SER A 170 3.21 8.42 2.44
C SER A 170 3.99 8.00 3.68
N LEU A 171 3.46 8.19 4.89
CA LEU A 171 4.13 7.71 6.10
C LEU A 171 4.11 6.17 6.19
N LEU A 172 3.00 5.54 5.80
CA LEU A 172 2.88 4.07 5.72
C LEU A 172 3.91 3.45 4.78
N GLY A 173 4.23 4.12 3.66
CA GLY A 173 5.27 3.66 2.75
C GLY A 173 6.70 4.04 3.17
N LEU A 174 6.89 5.18 3.87
CA LEU A 174 8.20 5.58 4.38
C LEU A 174 8.76 4.59 5.40
N ILE A 175 7.93 4.12 6.32
CA ILE A 175 8.33 3.25 7.43
C ILE A 175 9.03 1.96 6.94
N PRO A 176 8.43 1.15 6.04
CA PRO A 176 9.10 -0.05 5.52
C PRO A 176 10.33 0.27 4.67
N VAL A 177 10.35 1.40 3.94
CA VAL A 177 11.55 1.85 3.22
C VAL A 177 12.70 2.14 4.19
N ALA A 178 12.44 2.90 5.26
CA ALA A 178 13.42 3.18 6.29
C ALA A 178 13.87 1.91 7.02
N GLY A 179 12.93 1.01 7.33
CA GLY A 179 13.21 -0.30 7.93
C GLY A 179 14.10 -1.19 7.05
N GLY A 180 13.84 -1.20 5.74
CA GLY A 180 14.67 -1.88 4.76
C GLY A 180 16.08 -1.32 4.70
N VAL A 181 16.24 0.01 4.58
CA VAL A 181 17.57 0.66 4.58
C VAL A 181 18.33 0.36 5.86
N ALA A 182 17.70 0.52 7.03
CA ALA A 182 18.32 0.22 8.31
C ALA A 182 18.73 -1.25 8.43
N GLY A 183 17.84 -2.17 8.05
CA GLY A 183 18.12 -3.61 8.00
C GLY A 183 19.27 -3.96 7.06
N GLY A 184 19.36 -3.29 5.91
CA GLY A 184 20.46 -3.44 4.97
C GLY A 184 21.80 -3.00 5.53
N ILE A 185 21.84 -1.88 6.25
CA ILE A 185 23.05 -1.39 6.92
C ILE A 185 23.48 -2.36 8.04
N ILE A 186 22.53 -2.86 8.83
CA ILE A 186 22.80 -3.87 9.86
C ILE A 186 23.34 -5.14 9.23
N ALA A 187 22.72 -5.61 8.14
CA ALA A 187 23.14 -6.80 7.41
C ALA A 187 24.59 -6.70 6.92
N ASP A 188 24.99 -5.55 6.36
CA ASP A 188 26.37 -5.34 5.91
C ASP A 188 27.35 -5.38 7.08
N LYS A 189 27.02 -4.72 8.21
CA LYS A 189 27.85 -4.74 9.42
C LYS A 189 27.99 -6.13 10.01
N THR A 190 26.90 -6.88 10.12
CA THR A 190 26.89 -8.25 10.66
C THR A 190 27.68 -9.23 9.78
N THR A 191 27.80 -8.93 8.49
CA THR A 191 28.53 -9.77 7.53
C THR A 191 29.92 -9.23 7.19
N HIS A 192 30.36 -8.15 7.86
CA HIS A 192 31.64 -7.48 7.63
C HIS A 192 31.88 -7.09 6.17
N THR A 193 30.83 -6.66 5.49
CA THR A 193 30.88 -6.20 4.08
C THR A 193 30.56 -4.72 3.95
N ASP A 194 30.40 -4.01 5.08
CA ASP A 194 30.02 -2.61 5.10
C ASP A 194 31.04 -1.72 4.38
N SER A 195 30.52 -0.83 3.55
CA SER A 195 31.32 0.18 2.86
C SER A 195 30.48 1.43 2.66
N LYS A 196 31.16 2.59 2.56
CA LYS A 196 30.51 3.87 2.25
C LYS A 196 29.66 3.78 0.98
N LYS A 197 30.16 3.05 -0.04
CA LYS A 197 29.44 2.82 -1.30
C LYS A 197 28.14 2.05 -1.09
N GLN A 198 28.17 0.94 -0.36
CA GLN A 198 26.97 0.14 -0.10
C GLN A 198 25.94 0.89 0.74
N THR A 199 26.37 1.63 1.77
CA THR A 199 25.47 2.49 2.55
C THR A 199 24.84 3.58 1.68
N ALA A 200 25.63 4.26 0.85
CA ALA A 200 25.12 5.28 -0.06
C ALA A 200 24.11 4.71 -1.06
N ASN A 201 24.36 3.52 -1.64
CA ASN A 201 23.42 2.87 -2.56
C ASN A 201 22.08 2.56 -1.88
N LYS A 202 22.09 2.06 -0.65
CA LYS A 202 20.86 1.78 0.14
C LYS A 202 20.07 3.06 0.42
N VAL A 203 20.75 4.12 0.86
CA VAL A 203 20.09 5.43 1.12
C VAL A 203 19.51 6.03 -0.16
N LYS A 204 20.26 5.98 -1.27
CA LYS A 204 19.82 6.50 -2.57
C LYS A 204 18.64 5.72 -3.14
N GLU A 205 18.67 4.39 -3.01
CA GLU A 205 17.56 3.55 -3.45
C GLU A 205 16.35 3.75 -2.54
N GLY A 206 16.52 3.84 -1.22
CA GLY A 206 15.44 4.19 -0.31
C GLY A 206 14.79 5.54 -0.65
N LEU A 207 15.61 6.56 -0.93
CA LEU A 207 15.11 7.86 -1.37
C LEU A 207 14.35 7.76 -2.70
N TYR A 208 14.85 6.98 -3.66
CA TYR A 208 14.18 6.78 -4.94
C TYR A 208 12.85 6.05 -4.76
N GLN A 209 12.83 4.93 -4.04
CA GLN A 209 11.63 4.16 -3.75
C GLN A 209 10.59 5.02 -3.01
N TYR A 210 11.02 5.79 -2.00
CA TYR A 210 10.11 6.67 -1.27
C TYR A 210 9.57 7.81 -2.13
N LEU A 211 10.43 8.55 -2.85
CA LEU A 211 9.98 9.72 -3.60
C LEU A 211 9.26 9.35 -4.88
N ALA A 212 9.84 8.47 -5.69
CA ALA A 212 9.35 8.15 -7.03
C ALA A 212 8.20 7.14 -7.02
N ASN A 213 8.20 6.18 -6.10
CA ASN A 213 7.21 5.09 -6.10
C ASN A 213 6.09 5.25 -5.06
N ILE A 214 6.28 6.13 -4.05
CA ILE A 214 5.31 6.28 -2.96
C ILE A 214 4.84 7.75 -2.87
N PHE A 215 5.70 8.67 -2.44
CA PHE A 215 5.30 10.03 -2.07
C PHE A 215 4.75 10.83 -3.27
N LEU A 216 5.49 10.92 -4.37
CA LEU A 216 5.06 11.74 -5.51
C LEU A 216 3.95 11.09 -6.33
N CYS A 217 3.79 9.77 -6.24
CA CYS A 217 2.61 9.08 -6.71
C CYS A 217 1.37 9.51 -5.90
N ASN A 218 1.44 9.47 -4.57
CA ASN A 218 0.34 9.91 -3.70
C ASN A 218 -0.03 11.37 -3.96
N VAL A 219 0.97 12.26 -4.04
CA VAL A 219 0.78 13.68 -4.33
C VAL A 219 0.17 13.88 -5.72
N GLY A 220 0.62 13.13 -6.73
CA GLY A 220 0.08 13.17 -8.09
C GLY A 220 -1.38 12.79 -8.17
N ALA A 221 -1.70 11.65 -7.56
CA ALA A 221 -3.05 11.12 -7.47
C ALA A 221 -4.01 12.13 -6.84
N GLY A 222 -3.63 12.66 -5.67
CA GLY A 222 -4.44 13.63 -4.94
C GLY A 222 -4.57 14.97 -5.66
N THR A 223 -3.49 15.47 -6.26
CA THR A 223 -3.50 16.73 -7.01
C THR A 223 -4.39 16.62 -8.25
N ALA A 224 -4.29 15.52 -9.01
CA ALA A 224 -5.11 15.30 -10.18
C ALA A 224 -6.60 15.18 -9.83
N LEU A 225 -6.92 14.44 -8.76
CA LEU A 225 -8.29 14.33 -8.27
C LEU A 225 -8.84 15.69 -7.79
N PHE A 226 -8.04 16.44 -7.01
CA PHE A 226 -8.41 17.77 -6.53
C PHE A 226 -8.68 18.77 -7.66
N LEU A 227 -7.80 18.81 -8.67
CA LEU A 227 -7.98 19.67 -9.84
C LEU A 227 -9.24 19.28 -10.61
N SER A 228 -9.49 17.99 -10.79
CA SER A 228 -10.70 17.50 -11.43
C SER A 228 -11.97 17.91 -10.67
N GLU A 229 -12.00 17.75 -9.34
CA GLU A 229 -13.15 18.16 -8.53
C GLU A 229 -13.41 19.67 -8.61
N ARG A 230 -12.35 20.48 -8.66
CA ARG A 230 -12.50 21.93 -8.85
C ARG A 230 -13.07 22.29 -10.22
N LEU A 231 -12.63 21.62 -11.27
CA LEU A 231 -13.17 21.83 -12.62
C LEU A 231 -14.63 21.37 -12.71
N GLU A 232 -15.00 20.29 -12.03
CA GLU A 232 -16.38 19.80 -11.94
C GLU A 232 -17.28 20.82 -11.21
N LYS A 233 -16.84 21.29 -10.04
CA LYS A 233 -17.57 22.33 -9.27
C LYS A 233 -17.69 23.65 -10.01
N ALA A 234 -16.72 23.99 -10.84
CA ALA A 234 -16.75 25.19 -11.69
C ALA A 234 -17.60 25.02 -12.97
N GLY A 235 -18.25 23.87 -13.16
CA GLY A 235 -19.07 23.59 -14.34
C GLY A 235 -18.28 23.41 -15.64
N LYS A 236 -16.94 23.36 -15.58
CA LYS A 236 -16.07 23.24 -16.75
C LYS A 236 -15.99 21.81 -17.28
N ILE A 237 -16.23 20.82 -16.42
CA ILE A 237 -16.31 19.40 -16.81
C ILE A 237 -17.55 18.75 -16.18
N LYS A 238 -18.04 17.69 -16.83
CA LYS A 238 -19.14 16.87 -16.29
C LYS A 238 -18.65 16.03 -15.10
N PRO A 239 -19.54 15.66 -14.16
CA PRO A 239 -19.23 14.74 -13.09
C PRO A 239 -18.53 13.48 -13.58
N LEU A 240 -17.38 13.18 -12.98
CA LEU A 240 -16.59 12.04 -13.41
C LEU A 240 -17.18 10.72 -12.92
N THR A 241 -17.34 9.78 -13.85
CA THR A 241 -17.62 8.38 -13.51
C THR A 241 -16.43 7.77 -12.75
N PRO A 242 -16.62 6.70 -11.97
CA PRO A 242 -15.52 6.04 -11.25
C PRO A 242 -14.33 5.65 -12.15
N MET A 243 -14.59 5.21 -13.37
CA MET A 243 -13.54 4.88 -14.35
C MET A 243 -12.75 6.11 -14.82
N LYS A 244 -13.43 7.25 -15.01
CA LYS A 244 -12.75 8.49 -15.39
C LYS A 244 -11.94 9.05 -14.21
N LYS A 245 -12.45 8.96 -12.98
CA LYS A 245 -11.70 9.31 -11.77
C LYS A 245 -10.42 8.48 -11.65
N LEU A 246 -10.52 7.16 -11.88
CA LEU A 246 -9.36 6.26 -11.90
C LEU A 246 -8.34 6.69 -12.97
N ALA A 247 -8.79 6.98 -14.19
CA ALA A 247 -7.89 7.43 -15.26
C ALA A 247 -7.18 8.75 -14.92
N VAL A 248 -7.89 9.72 -14.33
CA VAL A 248 -7.31 11.00 -13.87
C VAL A 248 -6.25 10.75 -12.80
N ILE A 249 -6.55 9.90 -11.81
CA ILE A 249 -5.60 9.55 -10.76
C ILE A 249 -4.34 8.91 -11.36
N LEU A 250 -4.49 7.89 -12.21
CA LEU A 250 -3.35 7.22 -12.86
C LEU A 250 -2.51 8.18 -13.71
N THR A 251 -3.15 9.15 -14.36
CA THR A 251 -2.46 10.19 -15.15
C THR A 251 -1.63 11.09 -14.25
N GLY A 252 -2.20 11.56 -13.14
CA GLY A 252 -1.50 12.39 -12.16
C GLY A 252 -0.28 11.68 -11.59
N ILE A 253 -0.48 10.43 -11.17
CA ILE A 253 0.57 9.52 -10.69
C ILE A 253 1.69 9.37 -11.72
N THR A 254 1.36 9.06 -12.98
CA THR A 254 2.37 8.85 -14.03
C THR A 254 3.21 10.11 -14.24
N ALA A 255 2.55 11.28 -14.27
CA ALA A 255 3.23 12.55 -14.48
C ALA A 255 4.16 12.94 -13.32
N THR A 256 3.67 12.85 -12.08
CA THR A 256 4.45 13.33 -10.92
C THR A 256 5.32 12.26 -10.29
N GLY A 257 4.87 11.01 -10.21
CA GLY A 257 5.58 9.89 -9.62
C GLY A 257 6.73 9.42 -10.51
N ILE A 258 6.41 8.88 -11.69
CA ILE A 258 7.42 8.31 -12.60
C ILE A 258 8.37 9.40 -13.11
N ILE A 259 7.83 10.43 -13.76
CA ILE A 259 8.66 11.41 -14.45
C ILE A 259 9.22 12.42 -13.45
N GLY A 260 8.34 13.07 -12.68
CA GLY A 260 8.73 14.06 -11.68
C GLY A 260 9.56 13.46 -10.54
N GLY A 261 9.16 12.31 -10.01
CA GLY A 261 9.81 11.71 -8.85
C GLY A 261 11.14 11.07 -9.16
N SER A 262 11.30 10.45 -10.33
CA SER A 262 12.62 10.03 -10.78
C SER A 262 13.58 11.22 -10.94
N TYR A 263 13.09 12.35 -11.47
CA TYR A 263 13.89 13.57 -11.57
C TYR A 263 14.28 14.14 -10.20
N ILE A 264 13.32 14.31 -9.30
CA ILE A 264 13.55 14.86 -7.95
C ILE A 264 14.45 13.94 -7.12
N ALA A 265 14.22 12.62 -7.15
CA ALA A 265 15.04 11.66 -6.43
C ALA A 265 16.50 11.70 -6.91
N ASN A 266 16.72 11.76 -8.23
CA ASN A 266 18.05 11.90 -8.79
C ASN A 266 18.68 13.26 -8.47
N TYR A 267 17.90 14.35 -8.45
CA TYR A 267 18.36 15.68 -8.06
C TYR A 267 18.81 15.73 -6.59
N VAL A 268 17.99 15.27 -5.66
CA VAL A 268 18.31 15.21 -4.22
C VAL A 268 19.48 14.27 -3.97
N SER A 269 19.55 13.13 -4.67
CA SER A 269 20.70 12.23 -4.61
C SER A 269 22.00 12.94 -4.97
N LYS A 270 22.01 13.69 -6.09
CA LYS A 270 23.20 14.43 -6.55
C LYS A 270 23.57 15.61 -5.66
N LYS A 271 22.59 16.35 -5.15
CA LYS A 271 22.82 17.62 -4.45
C LYS A 271 22.99 17.49 -2.95
N CYS A 272 22.37 16.48 -2.35
CA CYS A 272 22.38 16.28 -0.90
C CYS A 272 23.13 15.00 -0.53
N ILE A 273 22.79 13.87 -1.14
CA ILE A 273 23.37 12.58 -0.74
C ILE A 273 24.83 12.45 -1.16
N ASN A 274 25.18 12.75 -2.41
CA ASN A 274 26.56 12.65 -2.89
C ASN A 274 27.57 13.47 -2.04
N PRO A 275 27.30 14.75 -1.73
CA PRO A 275 28.20 15.52 -0.85
C PRO A 275 28.33 14.93 0.56
N MET A 276 27.26 14.37 1.14
CA MET A 276 27.32 13.73 2.46
C MET A 276 28.24 12.50 2.51
N PHE A 277 28.51 11.86 1.37
CA PHE A 277 29.44 10.74 1.25
C PHE A 277 30.80 11.14 0.66
N GLY A 278 31.12 12.45 0.61
CA GLY A 278 32.43 12.96 0.22
C GLY A 278 32.64 13.11 -1.29
N GLU A 279 31.56 13.11 -2.09
CA GLU A 279 31.66 13.32 -3.55
C GLU A 279 31.29 14.76 -3.92
N SER A 280 32.25 15.48 -4.52
CA SER A 280 32.00 16.74 -5.23
C SER A 280 32.44 16.62 -6.70
N GLY A 281 31.64 17.14 -7.63
CA GLY A 281 31.99 17.17 -9.06
C GLY A 281 31.52 15.98 -9.92
N LYS A 282 31.91 15.99 -11.21
CA LYS A 282 31.47 15.11 -12.33
C LYS A 282 31.89 13.63 -12.23
N ASN A 283 32.27 13.11 -11.06
CA ASN A 283 32.66 11.70 -10.91
C ASN A 283 31.42 10.78 -10.92
N LYS A 284 31.26 10.04 -12.03
CA LYS A 284 30.09 9.23 -12.40
C LYS A 284 30.06 7.83 -11.75
N ILE A 285 30.52 7.67 -10.50
CA ILE A 285 30.61 6.34 -9.89
C ILE A 285 29.20 5.82 -9.48
N TYR A 286 28.25 6.72 -9.20
CA TYR A 286 26.88 6.38 -8.83
C TYR A 286 25.92 6.80 -9.94
N GLY A 287 25.58 5.88 -10.83
CA GLY A 287 24.67 6.13 -11.95
C GLY A 287 23.30 6.63 -11.49
N GLU A 288 22.69 7.51 -12.29
CA GLU A 288 21.28 7.87 -12.13
C GLU A 288 20.40 6.62 -12.20
N ARG A 289 19.40 6.53 -11.32
CA ARG A 289 18.40 5.47 -11.40
C ARG A 289 17.40 5.88 -12.48
N LYS A 290 17.24 5.04 -13.50
CA LYS A 290 16.23 5.23 -14.55
C LYS A 290 14.95 4.46 -14.24
N PRO A 291 13.75 4.96 -14.52
CA PRO A 291 12.52 4.17 -14.35
C PRO A 291 12.60 2.84 -15.12
N GLU A 292 12.18 1.74 -14.49
CA GLU A 292 12.08 0.42 -15.12
C GLU A 292 10.63 0.04 -15.39
N ALA A 293 10.41 -0.90 -16.31
CA ALA A 293 9.09 -1.49 -16.51
C ALA A 293 8.54 -2.12 -15.22
N LEU A 294 9.42 -2.65 -14.37
CA LEU A 294 9.05 -3.10 -13.04
C LEU A 294 8.70 -1.92 -12.14
N ASP A 295 9.36 -0.77 -12.21
CA ASP A 295 8.92 0.41 -11.44
C ASP A 295 7.53 0.88 -11.92
N ILE A 296 7.27 0.82 -13.23
CA ILE A 296 5.97 1.14 -13.86
C ILE A 296 4.88 0.11 -13.50
N ALA A 297 5.22 -1.17 -13.39
CA ALA A 297 4.30 -2.26 -13.06
C ALA A 297 4.13 -2.48 -11.54
N LEU A 298 5.14 -2.08 -10.75
CA LEU A 298 5.23 -2.21 -9.28
C LEU A 298 4.80 -0.94 -8.56
N HIS A 299 4.28 0.02 -9.32
CA HIS A 299 3.18 0.91 -8.94
C HIS A 299 1.90 0.18 -8.47
N ALA A 300 2.01 -1.01 -7.87
CA ALA A 300 1.03 -1.54 -6.94
C ALA A 300 0.72 -0.50 -5.84
N ASP A 301 1.70 0.32 -5.46
CA ASP A 301 1.55 1.48 -4.57
C ASP A 301 0.61 2.57 -5.15
N ASP A 302 0.54 2.68 -6.48
CA ASP A 302 -0.34 3.58 -7.21
C ASP A 302 -1.73 2.99 -7.38
N ILE A 303 -1.83 1.67 -7.58
CA ILE A 303 -3.09 0.93 -7.45
C ILE A 303 -3.61 1.12 -6.03
N ALA A 304 -2.73 1.17 -5.04
CA ALA A 304 -3.13 1.34 -3.66
C ALA A 304 -3.71 2.73 -3.39
N THR A 305 -3.00 3.74 -3.90
CA THR A 305 -3.42 5.15 -3.84
C THR A 305 -4.69 5.38 -4.65
N ALA A 306 -4.73 4.90 -5.89
CA ALA A 306 -5.90 4.99 -6.75
C ALA A 306 -7.08 4.22 -6.16
N GLY A 307 -6.81 3.09 -5.53
CA GLY A 307 -7.76 2.27 -4.81
C GLY A 307 -8.43 3.00 -3.66
N ILE A 308 -7.63 3.52 -2.75
CA ILE A 308 -8.09 4.24 -1.56
C ILE A 308 -8.80 5.54 -1.98
N LEU A 309 -8.21 6.30 -2.91
CA LEU A 309 -8.82 7.54 -3.42
C LEU A 309 -10.07 7.29 -4.28
N SER A 310 -10.23 6.10 -4.86
CA SER A 310 -11.47 5.68 -5.55
C SER A 310 -12.43 4.86 -4.68
N GLY A 311 -12.10 4.68 -3.39
CA GLY A 311 -12.97 4.09 -2.38
C GLY A 311 -13.00 2.56 -2.32
N PHE A 312 -12.03 1.85 -2.87
CA PHE A 312 -11.84 0.41 -2.67
C PHE A 312 -11.13 0.15 -1.34
N LYS A 313 -11.80 -0.59 -0.44
CA LYS A 313 -11.35 -0.77 0.93
C LYS A 313 -10.38 -1.94 1.11
N TRP A 314 -10.40 -2.93 0.21
CA TRP A 314 -9.50 -4.09 0.25
C TRP A 314 -8.03 -3.78 0.11
N ILE A 315 -7.73 -2.60 -0.41
CA ILE A 315 -6.39 -2.15 -0.69
C ILE A 315 -5.67 -1.73 0.58
N GLU A 316 -6.37 -1.09 1.52
CA GLU A 316 -5.79 -0.64 2.78
C GLU A 316 -5.10 -1.77 3.55
N PRO A 317 -5.75 -2.92 3.85
CA PRO A 317 -5.07 -4.05 4.51
C PRO A 317 -3.93 -4.64 3.70
N ALA A 318 -3.89 -4.46 2.37
CA ALA A 318 -2.80 -4.94 1.50
C ALA A 318 -1.61 -3.97 1.38
N LEU A 319 -1.73 -2.70 1.80
CA LEU A 319 -0.64 -1.71 1.78
C LEU A 319 0.69 -2.20 2.37
N PRO A 320 0.72 -2.92 3.52
CA PRO A 320 1.97 -3.37 4.12
C PRO A 320 2.76 -4.29 3.20
N PHE A 321 2.04 -5.09 2.40
CA PHE A 321 2.58 -6.00 1.41
C PHE A 321 3.08 -5.28 0.16
N MET A 322 2.36 -4.27 -0.32
CA MET A 322 2.77 -3.50 -1.50
C MET A 322 4.05 -2.71 -1.22
N TYR A 323 4.12 -2.01 -0.08
CA TYR A 323 5.32 -1.27 0.32
C TYR A 323 6.51 -2.14 0.77
N PHE A 324 6.30 -3.43 1.06
CA PHE A 324 7.37 -4.35 1.45
C PHE A 324 8.43 -4.46 0.35
N ILE A 325 8.03 -4.52 -0.92
CA ILE A 325 8.99 -4.67 -2.03
C ILE A 325 9.90 -3.44 -2.14
N SER A 326 9.31 -2.25 -2.03
CA SER A 326 10.02 -0.97 -2.01
C SER A 326 11.05 -0.93 -0.87
N GLY A 327 10.67 -1.41 0.32
CA GLY A 327 11.59 -1.54 1.46
C GLY A 327 12.71 -2.56 1.25
N TYR A 328 12.38 -3.74 0.73
CA TYR A 328 13.39 -4.76 0.44
C TYR A 328 14.43 -4.28 -0.58
N ARG A 329 13.98 -3.65 -1.69
CA ARG A 329 14.87 -3.09 -2.73
C ARG A 329 15.80 -2.01 -2.19
N ALA A 330 15.26 -1.13 -1.34
CA ALA A 330 16.05 -0.15 -0.63
C ALA A 330 17.10 -0.80 0.29
N GLY A 331 16.71 -1.85 1.00
CA GLY A 331 17.59 -2.57 1.92
C GLY A 331 18.70 -3.36 1.26
N ILE A 332 18.50 -3.91 0.06
CA ILE A 332 19.60 -4.52 -0.72
C ILE A 332 20.44 -3.47 -1.47
N GLY A 333 19.99 -2.22 -1.52
CA GLY A 333 20.66 -1.14 -2.23
C GLY A 333 20.63 -1.31 -3.74
N TYR A 334 19.50 -1.79 -4.28
CA TYR A 334 19.32 -2.02 -5.70
C TYR A 334 19.60 -0.76 -6.53
N ARG A 335 20.33 -0.86 -7.63
CA ARG A 335 20.57 0.25 -8.57
C ARG A 335 20.57 -0.30 -9.98
N ASN A 336 19.70 0.19 -10.85
CA ASN A 336 19.77 -0.20 -12.25
C ASN A 336 20.94 0.50 -12.96
N GLY A 337 21.72 -0.26 -13.72
CA GLY A 337 22.86 0.25 -14.50
C GLY A 337 24.26 -0.08 -13.97
N GLU A 338 24.42 -0.71 -12.79
CA GLU A 338 25.74 -1.20 -12.35
C GLU A 338 26.24 -2.40 -13.19
N ASN A 339 25.35 -3.11 -13.90
CA ASN A 339 25.70 -4.26 -14.76
C ASN A 339 26.48 -3.91 -16.05
N LYS A 340 26.82 -2.64 -16.32
CA LYS A 340 27.61 -2.27 -17.52
C LYS A 340 29.08 -1.96 -17.27
N MET A 341 29.55 -1.93 -16.02
CA MET A 341 30.95 -1.57 -15.73
C MET A 341 31.93 -2.75 -15.62
N HIS A 342 31.44 -3.99 -15.59
CA HIS A 342 32.30 -5.20 -15.55
C HIS A 342 32.37 -5.98 -16.88
N SER A 343 31.67 -5.54 -17.94
CA SER A 343 31.73 -6.20 -19.27
C SER A 343 32.83 -5.66 -20.19
N HIS A 344 33.60 -4.67 -19.76
CA HIS A 344 34.73 -4.14 -20.53
C HIS A 344 35.91 -3.87 -19.61
N LYS A 345 36.57 -4.93 -19.18
CA LYS A 345 38.04 -4.97 -19.00
C LYS A 345 38.47 -6.43 -19.15
N MET A 346 38.97 -6.70 -20.37
CA MET A 346 39.76 -7.84 -20.87
C MET A 346 39.29 -9.25 -20.56
#